data_AF-A0AAU9IDJ8-F1
#
_entry.id   AF-A0AAU9IDJ8-F1
#
_cell.length_a   1.000
_cell.length_b   1.000
_cell.length_c   1.000
_cell.angle_alpha   90.00
_cell.angle_beta   90.00
_cell.angle_gamma   90.00
#
_symmetry.space_group_name_H-M   'P 1'
#
loop_
_entity.id
_entity.type
_entity.pdbx_description
1 polymer ?
#
loop_
_entity_poly.entity_id
_entity_poly.type
_entity_poly.pdbx_seq_one_letter_code
_entity_poly.pdbx_strand_id
1 'polypeptide(L)'
;MMNSFPRIPEVDEFNTSERIDNGERLQTEYAEEDTEEQLLCIKQELKRWIELAIALMFSFIILATYENLKLPIELALIPLMILDIKTLSFKITLFKRTELIPIRKDYLKDILEAFSSICFKILLIIWNQTKEIPFFATTIPLGVSLVLQIFFKSLTVHECQSFSKMFFFVGRWFRFFSLLTIGLKLDGYLNWGWIETLWPIWISLCFMGLISLGVLLLLLGAVLSYLSRETKIEEVLASLWLLFTTAGSTSSTSMFFMCLISILNDDPVMSISEISLFPLFFLLVFIISTSLCRNILSIWWKAFFTSNIEVIGAVPSNLDGRPLPLPESQARMARNQSLSHRIINVMQTTPRVLIRKTSTYFQPAEHPIELSKLKHVRTRSAKFDNINSDICFQNLENNRHKRAASTNVKDIKKITLGKENSGLIPRHSSDMSFANKTCVMCCENLCNAVLMDCGHGGLCYECSLKLWKNQGICHMCRNEINQVLQIEIEPSKVLKVLSTTRAVYEESDNEPNITQNNN
;
A
#
# COMPACT_ATOMS: atom_id res chain seq x y z
N MET A 1 5.44 -2.78 -77.08
CA MET A 1 5.96 -2.16 -75.83
C MET A 1 4.88 -1.24 -75.27
N MET A 2 4.09 -1.75 -74.33
CA MET A 2 3.26 -0.98 -73.41
C MET A 2 2.94 -1.94 -72.26
N ASN A 3 3.68 -1.79 -71.16
CA ASN A 3 3.50 -2.60 -69.95
C ASN A 3 2.31 -2.04 -69.16
N SER A 4 1.23 -2.82 -69.10
CA SER A 4 0.09 -2.58 -68.22
C SER A 4 0.42 -3.10 -66.81
N PHE A 5 0.57 -2.19 -65.86
CA PHE A 5 0.66 -2.54 -64.44
C PHE A 5 -0.72 -2.92 -63.89
N PRO A 6 -0.83 -3.97 -63.05
CA PRO A 6 -2.07 -4.32 -62.38
C PRO A 6 -2.34 -3.36 -61.21
N ARG A 7 -3.60 -2.90 -61.10
CA ARG A 7 -4.09 -2.11 -59.96
C ARG A 7 -4.24 -3.01 -58.74
N ILE A 8 -3.62 -2.59 -57.64
CA ILE A 8 -3.81 -3.16 -56.31
C ILE A 8 -5.17 -2.69 -55.76
N PRO A 9 -6.02 -3.58 -55.24
CA PRO A 9 -7.27 -3.17 -54.59
C PRO A 9 -6.98 -2.49 -53.25
N GLU A 10 -7.56 -1.31 -53.02
CA GLU A 10 -7.65 -0.67 -51.71
C GLU A 10 -8.43 -1.60 -50.76
N VAL A 11 -7.73 -2.17 -49.79
CA VAL A 11 -8.35 -2.92 -48.70
C VAL A 11 -8.75 -1.89 -47.63
N ASP A 12 -10.05 -1.78 -47.39
CA ASP A 12 -10.63 -0.92 -46.35
C ASP A 12 -9.97 -1.19 -44.99
N GLU A 13 -9.27 -0.17 -44.47
CA GLU A 13 -8.69 -0.12 -43.12
C GLU A 13 -9.79 -0.10 -42.05
N PHE A 14 -10.34 -1.27 -41.73
CA PHE A 14 -11.21 -1.42 -40.57
C PHE A 14 -10.39 -1.39 -39.28
N ASN A 15 -10.37 -0.22 -38.62
CA ASN A 15 -10.19 0.04 -37.19
C ASN A 15 -9.78 -1.15 -36.29
N THR A 16 -8.49 -1.50 -36.29
CA THR A 16 -7.88 -2.33 -35.22
C THR A 16 -6.92 -1.53 -34.32
N SER A 17 -6.98 -0.19 -34.38
CA SER A 17 -6.08 0.75 -33.67
C SER A 17 -6.34 0.87 -32.16
N GLU A 18 -7.35 0.22 -31.60
CA GLU A 18 -7.77 0.50 -30.22
C GLU A 18 -7.17 -0.43 -29.15
N ARG A 19 -6.11 -1.21 -29.44
CA ARG A 19 -5.66 -2.25 -28.49
C ARG A 19 -4.16 -2.42 -28.23
N ILE A 20 -3.28 -1.53 -28.70
CA ILE A 20 -1.82 -1.69 -28.54
C ILE A 20 -1.17 -0.43 -27.94
N ASP A 21 -1.77 0.13 -26.89
CA ASP A 21 -1.24 1.31 -26.16
C ASP A 21 -0.54 0.92 -24.83
N ASN A 22 -0.42 -0.38 -24.52
CA ASN A 22 0.28 -0.83 -23.32
C ASN A 22 1.73 -1.17 -23.65
N GLY A 23 2.55 -0.13 -23.84
CA GLY A 23 4.01 -0.27 -23.82
C GLY A 23 4.45 -0.83 -22.47
N GLU A 24 4.88 -2.09 -22.44
CA GLU A 24 5.40 -2.76 -21.25
C GLU A 24 6.70 -2.07 -20.80
N ARG A 25 6.58 -1.13 -19.85
CA ARG A 25 7.71 -0.63 -19.05
C ARG A 25 8.50 -1.82 -18.51
N LEU A 26 9.83 -1.69 -18.47
CA LEU A 26 10.71 -2.73 -17.94
C LEU A 26 10.38 -3.00 -16.48
N GLN A 27 10.23 -4.28 -16.12
CA GLN A 27 9.90 -4.71 -14.75
C GLN A 27 10.88 -4.13 -13.69
N THR A 28 12.12 -3.84 -14.08
CA THR A 28 13.13 -3.23 -13.20
C THR A 28 12.84 -1.78 -12.86
N GLU A 29 12.26 -0.99 -13.77
CA GLU A 29 11.91 0.42 -13.51
C GLU A 29 10.74 0.51 -12.51
N TYR A 30 9.74 -0.39 -12.62
CA TYR A 30 8.64 -0.46 -11.64
C TYR A 30 9.11 -0.83 -10.24
N ALA A 31 10.06 -1.77 -10.12
CA ALA A 31 10.58 -2.18 -8.82
C ALA A 31 11.32 -1.04 -8.12
N GLU A 32 12.08 -0.21 -8.84
CA GLU A 32 12.78 0.94 -8.27
C GLU A 32 11.79 2.02 -7.81
N GLU A 33 10.81 2.40 -8.64
CA GLU A 33 9.77 3.39 -8.29
C GLU A 33 8.99 2.98 -7.04
N ASP A 34 8.53 1.73 -6.97
CA ASP A 34 7.80 1.19 -5.81
C ASP A 34 8.64 1.26 -4.53
N THR A 35 9.95 1.03 -4.65
CA THR A 35 10.84 1.05 -3.50
C THR A 35 11.08 2.44 -2.93
N GLU A 36 11.13 3.47 -3.78
CA GLU A 36 11.26 4.86 -3.33
C GLU A 36 9.97 5.33 -2.65
N GLU A 37 8.80 4.96 -3.20
CA GLU A 37 7.50 5.30 -2.62
C GLU A 37 7.33 4.71 -1.21
N GLN A 38 7.70 3.44 -1.02
CA GLN A 38 7.67 2.79 0.30
C GLN A 38 8.57 3.50 1.32
N LEU A 39 9.77 3.92 0.90
CA LEU A 39 10.71 4.62 1.78
C LEU A 39 10.16 6.00 2.19
N LEU A 40 9.54 6.73 1.26
CA LEU A 40 8.87 8.00 1.52
C LEU A 40 7.72 7.83 2.51
N CYS A 41 6.91 6.79 2.32
CA CYS A 41 5.82 6.43 3.24
C CYS A 41 6.34 6.17 4.66
N ILE A 42 7.39 5.35 4.81
CA ILE A 42 8.01 5.06 6.10
C ILE A 42 8.53 6.35 6.77
N LYS A 43 9.22 7.22 6.02
CA LYS A 43 9.72 8.50 6.54
C LYS A 43 8.59 9.40 7.01
N GLN A 44 7.45 9.41 6.31
CA GLN A 44 6.27 10.17 6.69
C GLN A 44 5.65 9.64 7.99
N GLU A 45 5.60 8.31 8.17
CA GLU A 45 5.13 7.71 9.41
C GLU A 45 6.04 8.08 10.60
N LEU A 46 7.36 7.94 10.46
CA LEU A 46 8.33 8.35 11.51
C LEU A 46 8.15 9.82 11.88
N LYS A 47 7.95 10.70 10.89
CA LYS A 47 7.68 12.12 11.14
C LYS A 47 6.42 12.32 11.98
N ARG A 48 5.35 11.58 11.70
CA ARG A 48 4.10 11.63 12.48
C ARG A 48 4.31 11.22 13.93
N TRP A 49 5.09 10.19 14.19
CA TRP A 49 5.45 9.77 15.55
C TRP A 49 6.25 10.84 16.31
N ILE A 50 7.21 11.49 15.66
CA ILE A 50 7.98 12.60 16.24
C ILE A 50 7.06 13.80 16.56
N GLU A 51 6.16 14.17 15.64
CA GLU A 51 5.21 15.28 15.86
C GLU A 51 4.28 15.01 17.06
N LEU A 52 3.82 13.76 17.21
CA LEU A 52 3.05 13.34 18.39
C LEU A 52 3.87 13.41 19.68
N ALA A 53 5.11 12.92 19.67
CA ALA A 53 6.00 12.97 20.82
C ALA A 53 6.30 14.40 21.26
N ILE A 54 6.50 15.32 20.30
CA ILE A 54 6.69 16.75 20.57
C ILE A 54 5.44 17.34 21.24
N ALA A 55 4.24 17.07 20.72
CA ALA A 55 3.01 17.57 21.31
C ALA A 55 2.81 17.05 22.75
N LEU A 56 3.06 15.76 23.00
CA LEU A 56 3.02 15.17 24.34
C LEU A 56 4.08 15.79 25.27
N MET A 57 5.29 16.02 24.77
CA MET A 57 6.36 16.65 25.54
C MET A 57 5.94 18.05 26.01
N PHE A 58 5.36 18.86 25.13
CA PHE A 58 4.81 20.17 25.53
C PHE A 58 3.67 20.06 26.54
N SER A 59 2.78 19.08 26.39
CA SER A 59 1.73 18.81 27.40
C SER A 59 2.33 18.48 28.78
N PHE A 60 3.37 17.65 28.83
CA PHE A 60 4.06 17.32 30.08
C PHE A 60 4.88 18.49 30.65
N ILE A 61 5.44 19.36 29.82
CA ILE A 61 6.08 20.60 30.29
C ILE A 61 5.07 21.51 30.99
N ILE A 62 3.86 21.64 30.42
CA ILE A 62 2.78 22.43 31.03
C ILE A 62 2.33 21.80 32.35
N LEU A 63 2.20 20.47 32.41
CA LEU A 63 1.89 19.75 33.66
C LEU A 63 3.01 19.89 34.71
N ALA A 64 4.27 19.81 34.30
CA ALA A 64 5.43 19.99 35.19
C ALA A 64 5.52 21.41 35.77
N THR A 65 5.01 22.41 35.03
CA THR A 65 5.03 23.82 35.46
C THR A 65 3.72 24.26 36.12
N TYR A 66 2.69 23.41 36.14
CA TYR A 66 1.35 23.69 36.67
C TYR A 66 1.39 24.24 38.10
N GLU A 67 2.07 23.56 39.02
CA GLU A 67 2.12 23.93 40.44
C GLU A 67 2.89 25.23 40.66
N ASN A 68 4.03 25.39 39.96
CA ASN A 68 4.90 26.56 40.10
C ASN A 68 4.29 27.84 39.53
N LEU A 69 3.54 27.73 38.43
CA LEU A 69 2.97 28.88 37.72
C LEU A 69 1.47 29.06 37.98
N LYS A 70 0.83 28.17 38.75
CA LYS A 70 -0.63 28.15 38.98
C LYS A 70 -1.45 28.20 37.68
N LEU A 71 -0.96 27.53 36.65
CA LEU A 71 -1.63 27.48 35.34
C LEU A 71 -2.91 26.65 35.44
N PRO A 72 -3.95 26.87 34.61
CA PRO A 72 -5.05 25.91 34.49
C PRO A 72 -4.55 24.58 33.89
N ILE A 73 -5.00 23.43 34.44
CA ILE A 73 -4.63 22.08 33.95
C ILE A 73 -5.04 21.89 32.48
N GLU A 74 -6.11 22.56 32.07
CA GLU A 74 -6.66 22.53 30.71
C GLU A 74 -5.65 23.01 29.66
N LEU A 75 -4.69 23.86 30.03
CA LEU A 75 -3.64 24.30 29.11
C LEU A 75 -2.76 23.15 28.63
N ALA A 76 -2.64 22.06 29.42
CA ALA A 76 -1.91 20.87 29.01
C ALA A 76 -2.55 20.17 27.79
N LEU A 77 -3.83 20.43 27.48
CA LEU A 77 -4.52 19.89 26.32
C LEU A 77 -4.22 20.66 25.02
N ILE A 78 -3.77 21.91 25.11
CA ILE A 78 -3.59 22.80 23.95
C ILE A 78 -2.60 22.23 22.92
N PRO A 79 -1.40 21.73 23.30
CA PRO A 79 -0.47 21.17 22.31
C PRO A 79 -1.08 20.02 21.49
N LEU A 80 -1.88 19.17 22.14
CA LEU A 80 -2.59 18.07 21.48
C LEU A 80 -3.74 18.57 20.60
N MET A 81 -4.46 19.62 21.01
CA MET A 81 -5.47 20.27 20.16
C MET A 81 -4.85 20.86 18.89
N ILE A 82 -3.70 21.53 19.01
CA ILE A 82 -2.99 22.10 17.86
C ILE A 82 -2.58 21.00 16.88
N LEU A 83 -2.07 19.87 17.40
CA LEU A 83 -1.71 18.72 16.56
C LEU A 83 -2.94 18.14 15.83
N ASP A 84 -4.08 18.01 16.50
CA ASP A 84 -5.30 17.51 15.88
C ASP A 84 -5.84 18.49 14.82
N ILE A 85 -5.80 19.80 15.08
CA ILE A 85 -6.22 20.83 14.10
C ILE A 85 -5.31 20.79 12.87
N LYS A 86 -3.99 20.67 13.07
CA LYS A 86 -3.02 20.51 11.96
C LYS A 86 -3.34 19.26 11.14
N THR A 87 -3.59 18.13 11.80
CA THR A 87 -3.93 16.86 11.15
C THR A 87 -5.24 16.97 10.36
N LEU A 88 -6.27 17.56 10.96
CA LEU A 88 -7.56 17.81 10.34
C LEU A 88 -7.42 18.69 9.09
N SER A 89 -6.71 19.82 9.19
CA SER A 89 -6.48 20.75 8.08
C SER A 89 -5.74 20.09 6.91
N PHE A 90 -4.69 19.33 7.20
CA PHE A 90 -3.93 18.59 6.19
C PHE A 90 -4.80 17.56 5.47
N LYS A 91 -5.60 16.78 6.23
CA LYS A 91 -6.45 15.72 5.67
C LYS A 91 -7.63 16.28 4.88
N ILE A 92 -8.22 17.39 5.29
CA ILE A 92 -9.24 18.11 4.51
C ILE A 92 -8.65 18.58 3.18
N THR A 93 -7.43 19.12 3.19
CA THR A 93 -6.76 19.59 1.97
C THR A 93 -6.50 18.43 1.00
N LEU A 94 -6.05 17.27 1.50
CA LEU A 94 -5.88 16.07 0.69
C LEU A 94 -7.21 15.54 0.16
N PHE A 95 -8.24 15.47 1.01
CA PHE A 95 -9.58 15.01 0.62
C PHE A 95 -10.18 15.84 -0.53
N LYS A 96 -9.93 17.16 -0.54
CA LYS A 96 -10.35 18.05 -1.64
C LYS A 96 -9.59 17.82 -2.94
N ARG A 97 -8.31 17.43 -2.85
CA ARG A 97 -7.43 17.24 -4.03
C ARG A 97 -7.60 15.87 -4.69
N THR A 98 -8.02 14.86 -3.94
CA THR A 98 -8.10 13.47 -4.43
C THR A 98 -9.45 13.17 -5.08
N GLU A 99 -9.42 12.76 -6.34
CA GLU A 99 -10.61 12.33 -7.10
C GLU A 99 -10.95 10.84 -6.88
N LEU A 100 -9.96 10.02 -6.53
CA LEU A 100 -10.13 8.57 -6.36
C LEU A 100 -10.98 8.22 -5.13
N ILE A 101 -12.15 7.61 -5.37
CA ILE A 101 -13.13 7.18 -4.36
C ILE A 101 -12.53 6.35 -3.21
N PRO A 102 -11.70 5.30 -3.43
CA PRO A 102 -11.21 4.48 -2.32
C PRO A 102 -10.31 5.29 -1.36
N ILE A 103 -9.47 6.17 -1.91
CA ILE A 103 -8.56 7.01 -1.11
C ILE A 103 -9.36 8.07 -0.32
N ARG A 104 -10.47 8.58 -0.88
CA ARG A 104 -11.35 9.52 -0.17
C ARG A 104 -11.97 8.93 1.09
N LYS A 105 -12.31 7.63 1.11
CA LYS A 105 -12.86 6.97 2.32
C LYS A 105 -11.85 6.95 3.47
N ASP A 106 -10.58 6.68 3.16
CA ASP A 106 -9.49 6.70 4.14
C ASP A 106 -9.30 8.10 4.75
N TYR A 107 -9.32 9.15 3.93
CA TYR A 107 -9.23 10.51 4.45
C TYR A 107 -10.46 10.94 5.25
N LEU A 108 -11.66 10.51 4.86
CA LEU A 108 -12.87 10.79 5.62
C LEU A 108 -12.81 10.19 7.03
N LYS A 109 -12.27 8.96 7.14
CA LYS A 109 -12.05 8.28 8.43
C LYS A 109 -11.10 9.08 9.33
N ASP A 110 -9.97 9.53 8.78
CA ASP A 110 -8.99 10.35 9.51
C ASP A 110 -9.57 11.73 9.92
N ILE A 111 -10.38 12.35 9.07
CA ILE A 111 -11.05 13.63 9.34
C ILE A 111 -12.05 13.49 10.49
N LEU A 112 -12.92 12.48 10.42
CA LEU A 112 -13.91 12.18 11.45
C LEU A 112 -13.24 11.95 12.81
N GLU A 113 -12.13 11.22 12.81
CA GLU A 113 -11.36 10.97 14.01
C GLU A 113 -10.77 12.24 14.62
N ALA A 114 -10.07 13.05 13.81
CA ALA A 114 -9.48 14.29 14.28
C ALA A 114 -10.57 15.25 14.82
N PHE A 115 -11.72 15.32 14.12
CA PHE A 115 -12.87 16.09 14.57
C PHE A 115 -13.41 15.60 15.92
N SER A 116 -13.67 14.30 16.08
CA SER A 116 -14.11 13.73 17.35
C SER A 116 -13.11 13.95 18.49
N SER A 117 -11.81 13.87 18.20
CA SER A 117 -10.75 14.13 19.17
C SER A 117 -10.70 15.60 19.63
N ILE A 118 -11.01 16.54 18.74
CA ILE A 118 -11.15 17.97 19.06
C ILE A 118 -12.42 18.21 19.88
N CYS A 119 -13.57 17.67 19.45
CA CYS A 119 -14.83 17.78 20.18
C CYS A 119 -14.72 17.24 21.61
N PHE A 120 -14.07 16.09 21.79
CA PHE A 120 -13.77 15.53 23.11
C PHE A 120 -13.01 16.53 24.00
N LYS A 121 -11.93 17.15 23.49
CA LYS A 121 -11.13 18.10 24.28
C LYS A 121 -11.90 19.38 24.61
N ILE A 122 -12.73 19.87 23.69
CA ILE A 122 -13.62 21.02 23.95
C ILE A 122 -14.63 20.68 25.04
N LEU A 123 -15.28 19.52 24.96
CA LEU A 123 -16.21 19.07 26.01
C LEU A 123 -15.52 18.87 27.35
N LEU A 124 -14.27 18.40 27.36
CA LEU A 124 -13.48 18.25 28.59
C LEU A 124 -13.16 19.60 29.24
N ILE A 125 -12.87 20.64 28.43
CA ILE A 125 -12.68 22.01 28.94
C ILE A 125 -13.99 22.56 29.50
N ILE A 126 -15.12 22.38 28.80
CA ILE A 126 -16.44 22.81 29.27
C ILE A 126 -16.82 22.10 30.57
N TRP A 127 -16.56 20.79 30.65
CA TRP A 127 -16.78 19.99 31.84
C TRP A 127 -16.02 20.56 33.04
N ASN A 128 -14.73 20.87 32.87
CA ASN A 128 -13.92 21.39 33.96
C ASN A 128 -14.42 22.76 34.48
N GLN A 129 -14.95 23.59 33.57
CA GLN A 129 -15.46 24.93 33.90
C GLN A 129 -16.85 24.91 34.55
N THR A 130 -17.76 24.08 34.04
CA THR A 130 -19.17 24.12 34.42
C THR A 130 -19.53 23.08 35.49
N LYS A 131 -18.91 21.90 35.46
CA LYS A 131 -19.28 20.71 36.26
C LYS A 131 -20.75 20.26 36.13
N GLU A 132 -21.54 20.89 35.26
CA GLU A 132 -22.96 20.55 35.03
C GLU A 132 -23.11 19.31 34.14
N ILE A 133 -22.17 19.12 33.22
CA ILE A 133 -22.14 17.97 32.32
C ILE A 133 -21.47 16.81 33.07
N PRO A 134 -21.99 15.58 33.01
CA PRO A 134 -21.28 14.43 33.58
C PRO A 134 -20.02 14.14 32.75
N PHE A 135 -18.91 13.78 33.40
CA PHE A 135 -17.64 13.52 32.72
C PHE A 135 -17.80 12.46 31.64
N PHE A 136 -18.55 11.38 31.89
CA PHE A 136 -18.72 10.30 30.91
C PHE A 136 -19.29 10.82 29.57
N ALA A 137 -20.13 11.86 29.58
CA ALA A 137 -20.70 12.44 28.36
C ALA A 137 -19.63 13.10 27.47
N THR A 138 -18.52 13.57 28.05
CA THR A 138 -17.39 14.10 27.27
C THR A 138 -16.79 13.05 26.35
N THR A 139 -16.88 11.74 26.71
CA THR A 139 -16.29 10.63 25.95
C THR A 139 -17.10 10.18 24.73
N ILE A 140 -18.36 10.64 24.61
CA ILE A 140 -19.29 10.22 23.54
C ILE A 140 -18.71 10.45 22.13
N PRO A 141 -18.09 11.61 21.79
CA PRO A 141 -17.51 11.81 20.45
C PRO A 141 -16.43 10.79 20.09
N LEU A 142 -15.64 10.33 21.07
CA LEU A 142 -14.62 9.29 20.87
C LEU A 142 -15.27 7.94 20.59
N GLY A 143 -16.30 7.57 21.37
CA GLY A 143 -17.04 6.33 21.18
C GLY A 143 -17.73 6.26 19.82
N VAL A 144 -18.40 7.34 19.40
CA VAL A 144 -19.03 7.46 18.08
C VAL A 144 -17.99 7.30 16.95
N SER A 145 -16.83 7.95 17.08
CA SER A 145 -15.74 7.80 16.11
C SER A 145 -15.28 6.34 16.01
N LEU A 146 -15.05 5.66 17.13
CA LEU A 146 -14.61 4.26 17.14
C LEU A 146 -15.61 3.33 16.44
N VAL A 147 -16.91 3.51 16.71
CA VAL A 147 -17.97 2.72 16.07
C VAL A 147 -17.98 2.97 14.56
N LEU A 148 -17.91 4.24 14.13
CA LEU A 148 -17.85 4.59 12.71
C LEU A 148 -16.60 4.00 12.03
N GLN A 149 -15.46 3.97 12.72
CA GLN A 149 -14.22 3.38 12.20
C GLN A 149 -14.31 1.88 11.91
N ILE A 150 -15.17 1.13 12.59
CA ILE A 150 -15.43 -0.29 12.30
C ILE A 150 -16.15 -0.44 10.94
N PHE A 151 -17.09 0.46 10.64
CA PHE A 151 -17.84 0.42 9.39
C PHE A 151 -17.01 0.88 8.18
N PHE A 152 -16.02 1.75 8.39
CA PHE A 152 -15.08 2.16 7.35
C PHE A 152 -13.90 1.18 7.26
N LYS A 153 -14.10 0.09 6.50
CA LYS A 153 -13.01 -0.82 6.10
C LYS A 153 -12.01 -0.05 5.22
N SER A 154 -10.81 0.17 5.76
CA SER A 154 -9.70 0.81 5.04
C SER A 154 -8.99 -0.23 4.19
N LEU A 155 -8.76 0.08 2.91
CA LEU A 155 -7.93 -0.73 2.04
C LEU A 155 -6.50 -0.22 2.17
N THR A 156 -5.69 -0.86 2.99
CA THR A 156 -4.29 -0.49 3.16
C THR A 156 -3.45 -1.08 2.04
N VAL A 157 -2.78 -0.24 1.26
CA VAL A 157 -1.90 -0.66 0.15
C VAL A 157 -0.57 -1.20 0.68
N HIS A 158 -0.05 -0.64 1.79
CA HIS A 158 1.26 -1.04 2.34
C HIS A 158 1.14 -1.66 3.74
N GLU A 159 1.91 -2.72 3.99
CA GLU A 159 1.94 -3.44 5.27
C GLU A 159 2.41 -2.56 6.44
N CYS A 160 3.43 -1.71 6.22
CA CYS A 160 3.92 -0.79 7.25
C CYS A 160 2.83 0.19 7.72
N GLN A 161 2.05 0.74 6.79
CA GLN A 161 0.93 1.61 7.13
C GLN A 161 -0.17 0.82 7.85
N SER A 162 -0.42 -0.42 7.42
CA SER A 162 -1.40 -1.30 8.06
C SER A 162 -1.04 -1.58 9.52
N PHE A 163 0.23 -1.93 9.79
CA PHE A 163 0.74 -2.15 11.14
C PHE A 163 0.62 -0.89 12.01
N SER A 164 1.06 0.26 11.50
CA SER A 164 0.91 1.56 12.19
C SER A 164 -0.56 1.88 12.49
N LYS A 165 -1.44 1.76 11.48
CA LYS A 165 -2.90 1.97 11.63
C LYS A 165 -3.52 1.00 12.66
N MET A 166 -3.09 -0.26 12.70
CA MET A 166 -3.55 -1.24 13.68
C MET A 166 -3.15 -0.83 15.10
N PHE A 167 -1.90 -0.41 15.31
CA PHE A 167 -1.43 0.05 16.62
C PHE A 167 -2.20 1.28 17.10
N PHE A 168 -2.39 2.29 16.24
CA PHE A 168 -3.22 3.46 16.58
C PHE A 168 -4.68 3.07 16.85
N PHE A 169 -5.25 2.15 16.07
CA PHE A 169 -6.62 1.68 16.30
C PHE A 169 -6.78 1.01 17.67
N VAL A 170 -5.89 0.08 18.02
CA VAL A 170 -5.89 -0.58 19.35
C VAL A 170 -5.66 0.43 20.47
N GLY A 171 -4.71 1.36 20.30
CA GLY A 171 -4.45 2.43 21.26
C GLY A 171 -5.66 3.34 21.51
N ARG A 172 -6.48 3.61 20.49
CA ARG A 172 -7.71 4.40 20.64
C ARG A 172 -8.76 3.68 21.47
N TRP A 173 -8.88 2.36 21.33
CA TRP A 173 -9.79 1.57 22.18
C TRP A 173 -9.36 1.62 23.64
N PHE A 174 -8.07 1.39 23.93
CA PHE A 174 -7.55 1.52 25.29
C PHE A 174 -7.77 2.92 25.85
N ARG A 175 -7.51 3.97 25.06
CA ARG A 175 -7.78 5.36 25.45
C ARG A 175 -9.26 5.59 25.77
N PHE A 176 -10.17 5.12 24.91
CA PHE A 176 -11.61 5.28 25.11
C PHE A 176 -12.08 4.57 26.39
N PHE A 177 -11.72 3.30 26.57
CA PHE A 177 -12.12 2.56 27.76
C PHE A 177 -11.52 3.16 29.04
N SER A 178 -10.27 3.62 29.01
CA SER A 178 -9.65 4.28 30.16
C SER A 178 -10.38 5.57 30.54
N LEU A 179 -10.72 6.41 29.54
CA LEU A 179 -11.47 7.64 29.79
C LEU A 179 -12.90 7.37 30.26
N LEU A 180 -13.54 6.32 29.74
CA LEU A 180 -14.88 5.91 30.14
C LEU A 180 -14.90 5.45 31.59
N THR A 181 -13.96 4.60 32.02
CA THR A 181 -13.91 4.11 33.41
C THR A 181 -13.56 5.23 34.39
N ILE A 182 -12.59 6.09 34.05
CA ILE A 182 -12.28 7.29 34.83
C ILE A 182 -13.52 8.18 34.95
N GLY A 183 -14.25 8.38 33.86
CA GLY A 183 -15.48 9.19 33.85
C GLY A 183 -16.57 8.63 34.74
N LEU A 184 -16.88 7.35 34.61
CA LEU A 184 -17.86 6.67 35.45
C LEU A 184 -17.48 6.71 36.94
N LYS A 185 -16.18 6.65 37.25
CA LYS A 185 -15.67 6.80 38.61
C LYS A 185 -15.86 8.23 39.13
N LEU A 186 -15.47 9.24 38.36
CA LEU A 186 -15.60 10.66 38.72
C LEU A 186 -17.06 11.10 38.90
N ASP A 187 -17.97 10.55 38.11
CA ASP A 187 -19.41 10.82 38.20
C ASP A 187 -20.12 10.02 39.31
N GLY A 188 -19.40 9.17 40.06
CA GLY A 188 -19.94 8.40 41.19
C GLY A 188 -20.74 7.15 40.83
N TYR A 189 -20.72 6.72 39.56
CA TYR A 189 -21.38 5.49 39.13
C TYR A 189 -20.59 4.21 39.49
N LEU A 190 -19.27 4.32 39.71
CA LEU A 190 -18.41 3.21 40.09
C LEU A 190 -17.76 3.41 41.47
N ASN A 191 -17.95 2.44 42.36
CA ASN A 191 -17.31 2.41 43.69
C ASN A 191 -15.94 1.72 43.71
N TRP A 192 -15.31 1.56 42.55
CA TRP A 192 -14.01 0.90 42.40
C TRP A 192 -12.87 1.78 42.93
N GLY A 193 -11.76 1.18 43.38
CA GLY A 193 -10.54 1.93 43.64
C GLY A 193 -9.88 2.41 42.35
N TRP A 194 -8.85 3.26 42.47
CA TRP A 194 -8.14 3.79 41.30
C TRP A 194 -7.35 2.72 40.54
N ILE A 195 -6.87 1.69 41.24
CA ILE A 195 -6.17 0.56 40.62
C ILE A 195 -7.12 -0.20 39.68
N GLU A 196 -8.34 -0.50 40.14
CA GLU A 196 -9.35 -1.19 39.34
C GLU A 196 -9.94 -0.28 38.26
N THR A 197 -10.10 1.02 38.52
CA THR A 197 -10.59 1.98 37.53
C THR A 197 -9.67 2.09 36.32
N LEU A 198 -8.35 1.96 36.52
CA LEU A 198 -7.34 2.04 35.46
C LEU A 198 -7.00 0.67 34.81
N TRP A 199 -7.85 -0.35 34.96
CA TRP A 199 -7.64 -1.68 34.36
C TRP A 199 -7.29 -1.68 32.86
N PRO A 200 -7.86 -0.83 31.97
CA PRO A 200 -7.50 -0.87 30.56
C PRO A 200 -6.05 -0.45 30.32
N ILE A 201 -5.52 0.44 31.17
CA ILE A 201 -4.12 0.88 31.14
C ILE A 201 -3.20 -0.26 31.54
N TRP A 202 -3.54 -1.02 32.58
CA TRP A 202 -2.76 -2.18 33.01
C TRP A 202 -2.70 -3.28 31.95
N ILE A 203 -3.82 -3.55 31.27
CA ILE A 203 -3.83 -4.49 30.13
C ILE A 203 -2.93 -3.98 29.01
N SER A 204 -3.02 -2.69 28.68
CA SER A 204 -2.16 -2.09 27.66
C SER A 204 -0.67 -2.18 28.06
N LEU A 205 -0.33 -1.93 29.33
CA LEU A 205 1.04 -2.03 29.84
C LEU A 205 1.56 -3.47 29.83
N CYS A 206 0.71 -4.44 30.16
CA CYS A 206 1.04 -5.86 30.06
C CYS A 206 1.36 -6.25 28.60
N PHE A 207 0.51 -5.83 27.65
CA PHE A 207 0.73 -6.10 26.23
C PHE A 207 2.01 -5.42 25.70
N MET A 208 2.27 -4.17 26.09
CA MET A 208 3.51 -3.48 25.73
C MET A 208 4.74 -4.13 26.38
N GLY A 209 4.61 -4.65 27.60
CA GLY A 209 5.63 -5.48 28.25
C GLY A 209 5.95 -6.74 27.45
N LEU A 210 4.93 -7.46 26.98
CA LEU A 210 5.13 -8.64 26.13
C LEU A 210 5.79 -8.30 24.79
N ILE A 211 5.40 -7.18 24.16
CA ILE A 211 6.07 -6.68 22.95
C ILE A 211 7.53 -6.36 23.26
N SER A 212 7.83 -5.69 24.37
CA SER A 212 9.19 -5.34 24.75
C SER A 212 10.07 -6.57 24.96
N LEU A 213 9.51 -7.66 25.51
CA LEU A 213 10.21 -8.94 25.64
C LEU A 213 10.48 -9.58 24.27
N GLY A 214 9.50 -9.55 23.35
CA GLY A 214 9.70 -10.01 21.97
C GLY A 214 10.79 -9.22 21.25
N VAL A 215 10.80 -7.90 21.43
CA VAL A 215 11.83 -7.02 20.85
C VAL A 215 13.20 -7.24 21.49
N LEU A 216 13.27 -7.57 22.78
CA LEU A 216 14.54 -7.97 23.43
C LEU A 216 15.12 -9.23 22.78
N LEU A 217 14.28 -10.22 22.48
CA LEU A 217 14.72 -11.43 21.75
C LEU A 217 15.20 -11.08 20.33
N LEU A 218 14.52 -10.16 19.64
CA LEU A 218 14.99 -9.66 18.34
C LEU A 218 16.35 -8.97 18.44
N LEU A 219 16.57 -8.15 19.47
CA LEU A 219 17.87 -7.50 19.71
C LEU A 219 18.96 -8.53 19.98
N LEU A 220 18.71 -9.52 20.83
CA LEU A 220 19.65 -10.62 21.10
C LEU A 220 20.00 -11.36 19.81
N GLY A 221 18.99 -11.65 18.97
CA GLY A 221 19.19 -12.24 17.65
C GLY A 221 20.05 -11.37 16.73
N ALA A 222 19.79 -10.06 16.67
CA ALA A 222 20.57 -9.13 15.86
C ALA A 222 22.03 -9.03 16.34
N VAL A 223 22.26 -8.99 17.66
CA VAL A 223 23.60 -8.95 18.26
C VAL A 223 24.38 -10.23 17.95
N LEU A 224 23.78 -11.40 18.12
CA LEU A 224 24.41 -12.68 17.78
C LEU A 224 24.75 -12.77 16.28
N SER A 225 23.84 -12.31 15.43
CA SER A 225 24.04 -12.26 13.98
C SER A 225 25.12 -11.24 13.55
N TYR A 226 25.30 -10.18 14.32
CA TYR A 226 26.39 -9.22 14.10
C TYR A 226 27.74 -9.81 14.56
N LEU A 227 27.76 -10.51 15.70
CA LEU A 227 28.96 -11.21 16.19
C LEU A 227 29.39 -12.34 15.24
N SER A 228 28.46 -13.02 14.58
CA SER A 228 28.74 -13.99 13.52
C SER A 228 29.19 -13.36 12.19
N ARG A 229 29.20 -12.02 12.10
CA ARG A 229 29.49 -11.24 10.88
C ARG A 229 28.50 -11.48 9.72
N GLU A 230 27.29 -11.93 10.04
CA GLU A 230 26.24 -12.17 9.05
C GLU A 230 25.43 -10.89 8.76
N THR A 231 25.28 -10.00 9.74
CA THR A 231 24.48 -8.77 9.62
C THR A 231 25.28 -7.50 9.84
N LYS A 232 24.73 -6.37 9.40
CA LYS A 232 25.34 -5.05 9.56
C LYS A 232 24.94 -4.40 10.89
N ILE A 233 25.74 -3.45 11.36
CA ILE A 233 25.53 -2.74 12.64
C ILE A 233 24.21 -1.95 12.67
N GLU A 234 23.71 -1.53 11.51
CA GLU A 234 22.44 -0.82 11.36
C GLU A 234 21.24 -1.63 11.90
N GLU A 235 21.26 -2.96 11.76
CA GLU A 235 20.20 -3.83 12.28
C GLU A 235 20.20 -3.88 13.81
N VAL A 236 21.39 -3.91 14.41
CA VAL A 236 21.56 -3.87 15.86
C VAL A 236 21.09 -2.52 16.40
N LEU A 237 21.46 -1.42 15.75
CA LEU A 237 21.04 -0.07 16.13
C LEU A 237 19.52 0.12 16.01
N ALA A 238 18.90 -0.38 14.94
CA ALA A 238 17.45 -0.31 14.77
C ALA A 238 16.71 -1.16 15.82
N SER A 239 17.21 -2.37 16.11
CA SER A 239 16.64 -3.25 17.15
C SER A 239 16.80 -2.65 18.55
N LEU A 240 17.93 -2.00 18.81
CA LEU A 240 18.20 -1.30 20.08
C LEU A 240 17.25 -0.11 20.25
N TRP A 241 17.04 0.69 19.19
CA TRP A 241 16.06 1.78 19.21
C TRP A 241 14.64 1.28 19.44
N LEU A 242 14.26 0.14 18.84
CA LEU A 242 12.95 -0.46 19.03
C LEU A 242 12.77 -0.95 20.47
N LEU A 243 13.80 -1.56 21.07
CA LEU A 243 13.79 -1.96 22.48
C LEU A 243 13.67 -0.75 23.40
N PHE A 244 14.49 0.29 23.16
CA PHE A 244 14.43 1.54 23.90
C PHE A 244 13.03 2.16 23.85
N THR A 245 12.42 2.21 22.66
CA THR A 245 11.08 2.80 22.48
C THR A 245 10.01 1.99 23.24
N THR A 246 10.02 0.66 23.10
CA THR A 246 8.99 -0.21 23.70
C THR A 246 9.17 -0.37 25.21
N ALA A 247 10.38 -0.69 25.69
CA ALA A 247 10.66 -0.83 27.11
C ALA A 247 10.63 0.53 27.83
N GLY A 248 11.18 1.58 27.21
CA GLY A 248 11.18 2.93 27.76
C GLY A 248 9.78 3.52 27.91
N SER A 249 8.92 3.37 26.89
CA SER A 249 7.52 3.79 27.00
C SER A 249 6.77 3.01 28.07
N THR A 250 6.92 1.68 28.12
CA THR A 250 6.29 0.83 29.14
C THR A 250 6.71 1.23 30.56
N SER A 251 8.02 1.40 30.78
CA SER A 251 8.56 1.80 32.08
C SER A 251 8.11 3.20 32.49
N SER A 252 8.22 4.17 31.58
CA SER A 252 7.83 5.56 31.84
C SER A 252 6.34 5.70 32.11
N THR A 253 5.48 5.03 31.34
CA THR A 253 4.03 5.05 31.54
C THR A 253 3.64 4.33 32.84
N SER A 254 4.27 3.20 33.16
CA SER A 254 4.05 2.48 34.42
C SER A 254 4.39 3.36 35.64
N MET A 255 5.58 3.98 35.64
CA MET A 255 5.99 4.88 36.71
C MET A 255 5.03 6.07 36.86
N PHE A 256 4.64 6.71 35.75
CA PHE A 256 3.68 7.81 35.77
C PHE A 256 2.35 7.41 36.44
N PHE A 257 1.75 6.28 36.03
CA PHE A 257 0.46 5.86 36.56
C PHE A 257 0.52 5.31 38.00
N MET A 258 1.60 4.63 38.38
CA MET A 258 1.80 4.18 39.77
C MET A 258 1.87 5.37 40.72
N CYS A 259 2.63 6.41 40.35
CA CYS A 259 2.73 7.61 41.18
C CYS A 259 1.43 8.42 41.16
N LEU A 260 0.73 8.48 40.01
CA LEU A 260 -0.58 9.12 39.90
C LEU A 260 -1.60 8.47 40.85
N ILE A 261 -1.60 7.13 40.96
CA ILE A 261 -2.47 6.42 41.90
C ILE A 261 -2.15 6.76 43.35
N SER A 262 -0.87 6.92 43.70
CA SER A 262 -0.47 7.36 45.04
C SER A 262 -1.10 8.72 45.39
N ILE A 263 -1.02 9.68 44.48
CA ILE A 263 -1.66 11.00 44.64
C ILE A 263 -3.18 10.86 44.77
N LEU A 264 -3.79 10.05 43.89
CA LEU A 264 -5.25 9.89 43.86
C LEU A 264 -5.83 9.16 45.08
N ASN A 265 -5.00 8.46 45.85
CA ASN A 265 -5.36 7.80 47.11
C ASN A 265 -5.04 8.66 48.36
N ASP A 266 -4.82 9.97 48.17
CA ASP A 266 -4.44 10.91 49.24
C ASP A 266 -3.16 10.52 50.01
N ASP A 267 -2.25 9.77 49.36
CA ASP A 267 -0.90 9.46 49.87
C ASP A 267 0.16 10.16 49.00
N PRO A 268 0.32 11.49 49.13
CA PRO A 268 1.17 12.28 48.24
C PRO A 268 2.65 12.10 48.60
N VAL A 269 3.25 11.04 48.09
CA VAL A 269 4.71 10.85 48.14
C VAL A 269 5.43 11.83 47.20
N MET A 270 4.81 12.16 46.06
CA MET A 270 5.35 13.04 45.02
C MET A 270 4.28 14.00 44.51
N SER A 271 4.70 15.17 44.01
CA SER A 271 3.81 16.15 43.41
C SER A 271 3.50 15.82 41.92
N ILE A 272 2.47 16.44 41.34
CA ILE A 272 2.13 16.23 39.91
C ILE A 272 3.28 16.70 39.02
N SER A 273 3.98 17.76 39.46
CA SER A 273 5.11 18.31 38.73
C SER A 273 6.28 17.33 38.65
N GLU A 274 6.60 16.64 39.75
CA GLU A 274 7.67 15.65 39.83
C GLU A 274 7.36 14.41 38.98
N ILE A 275 6.13 13.90 39.05
CA ILE A 275 5.73 12.68 38.30
C ILE A 275 5.75 12.92 36.79
N SER A 276 5.50 14.15 36.35
CA SER A 276 5.54 14.53 34.93
C SER A 276 6.96 14.52 34.34
N LEU A 277 8.01 14.49 35.17
CA LEU A 277 9.41 14.46 34.70
C LEU A 277 9.79 13.14 34.04
N PHE A 278 9.23 12.01 34.48
CA PHE A 278 9.52 10.69 33.90
C PHE A 278 9.15 10.62 32.40
N PRO A 279 7.90 10.87 31.98
CA PRO A 279 7.53 10.89 30.56
C PRO A 279 8.22 12.01 29.79
N LEU A 280 8.49 13.16 30.40
CA LEU A 280 9.22 14.25 29.75
C LEU A 280 10.64 13.82 29.36
N PHE A 281 11.37 13.20 30.28
CA PHE A 281 12.71 12.68 30.02
C PHE A 281 12.70 11.61 28.93
N PHE A 282 11.77 10.65 29.01
CA PHE A 282 11.62 9.61 27.99
C PHE A 282 11.34 10.21 26.60
N LEU A 283 10.37 11.14 26.50
CA LEU A 283 10.00 11.77 25.23
C LEU A 283 11.14 12.58 24.63
N LEU A 284 11.92 13.29 25.44
CA LEU A 284 13.11 14.02 24.99
C LEU A 284 14.13 13.06 24.35
N VAL A 285 14.48 11.98 25.05
CA VAL A 285 15.42 10.98 24.53
C VAL A 285 14.84 10.27 23.30
N PHE A 286 13.53 9.99 23.27
CA PHE A 286 12.85 9.42 22.12
C PHE A 286 12.92 10.32 20.89
N ILE A 287 12.67 11.62 21.02
CA ILE A 287 12.74 12.58 19.90
C ILE A 287 14.17 12.65 19.36
N ILE A 288 15.18 12.77 20.23
CA ILE A 288 16.58 12.85 19.85
C ILE A 288 17.03 11.56 19.15
N SER A 289 16.82 10.41 19.79
CA SER A 289 17.23 9.10 19.25
C SER A 289 16.55 8.78 17.93
N THR A 290 15.24 9.01 17.80
CA THR A 290 14.50 8.78 16.55
C THR A 290 14.96 9.71 15.43
N SER A 291 15.30 10.96 15.75
CA SER A 291 15.82 11.92 14.77
C SER A 291 17.20 11.53 14.26
N LEU A 292 18.10 11.08 15.15
CA LEU A 292 19.44 10.61 14.80
C LEU A 292 19.39 9.32 13.98
N CYS A 293 18.51 8.38 14.33
CA CYS A 293 18.39 7.09 13.66
C CYS A 293 17.44 7.08 12.46
N ARG A 294 16.86 8.22 12.05
CA ARG A 294 15.76 8.26 11.06
C ARG A 294 16.07 7.52 9.75
N ASN A 295 17.25 7.72 9.18
CA ASN A 295 17.63 7.08 7.92
C ASN A 295 17.82 5.56 8.10
N ILE A 296 18.49 5.16 9.19
CA ILE A 296 18.72 3.76 9.55
C ILE A 296 17.38 3.04 9.75
N LEU A 297 16.48 3.63 10.53
CA LEU A 297 15.13 3.11 10.78
C LEU A 297 14.33 2.98 9.49
N SER A 298 14.45 3.94 8.57
CA SER A 298 13.71 3.87 7.31
C SER A 298 14.15 2.72 6.41
N ILE A 299 15.46 2.43 6.36
CA ILE A 299 16.02 1.30 5.60
C ILE A 299 15.66 -0.02 6.29
N TRP A 300 15.78 -0.07 7.61
CA TRP A 300 15.46 -1.26 8.40
C TRP A 300 13.98 -1.64 8.32
N TRP A 301 13.04 -0.68 8.46
CA TRP A 301 11.62 -0.96 8.29
C TRP A 301 11.27 -1.40 6.88
N LYS A 302 11.90 -0.83 5.85
CA LYS A 302 11.71 -1.30 4.48
C LYS A 302 12.08 -2.78 4.40
N ALA A 303 13.29 -3.15 4.82
CA ALA A 303 13.74 -4.53 4.83
C ALA A 303 12.84 -5.47 5.67
N PHE A 304 12.32 -4.98 6.81
CA PHE A 304 11.42 -5.74 7.68
C PHE A 304 10.06 -6.05 7.03
N PHE A 305 9.49 -5.13 6.25
CA PHE A 305 8.18 -5.32 5.62
C PHE A 305 8.27 -5.90 4.18
N THR A 306 9.30 -5.58 3.40
CA THR A 306 9.40 -6.07 2.00
C THR A 306 9.83 -7.52 1.89
N SER A 307 10.60 -8.02 2.86
CA SER A 307 11.12 -9.40 2.86
C SER A 307 10.05 -10.48 2.82
N ASN A 308 8.83 -10.19 3.27
CA ASN A 308 7.72 -11.15 3.26
C ASN A 308 7.18 -11.45 1.86
N ILE A 309 7.35 -10.53 0.90
CA ILE A 309 6.62 -10.58 -0.38
C ILE A 309 7.42 -11.35 -1.44
N GLU A 310 8.73 -11.13 -1.53
CA GLU A 310 9.55 -11.70 -2.62
C GLU A 310 9.82 -13.21 -2.45
N VAL A 311 9.89 -13.72 -1.21
CA VAL A 311 10.21 -15.14 -0.95
C VAL A 311 9.07 -16.08 -1.37
N ILE A 312 7.83 -15.58 -1.43
CA ILE A 312 6.65 -16.40 -1.75
C ILE A 312 6.46 -16.57 -3.26
N GLY A 313 6.98 -15.62 -4.08
CA GLY A 313 6.72 -15.58 -5.52
C GLY A 313 7.78 -16.23 -6.42
N ALA A 314 9.03 -16.39 -5.96
CA ALA A 314 10.17 -16.56 -6.87
C ALA A 314 10.75 -17.98 -6.99
N VAL A 315 10.13 -19.03 -6.44
CA VAL A 315 10.56 -20.41 -6.74
C VAL A 315 9.57 -21.05 -7.71
N PRO A 316 9.77 -20.93 -9.04
CA PRO A 316 9.16 -21.86 -9.97
C PRO A 316 9.74 -23.24 -9.65
N SER A 317 8.96 -24.05 -8.92
CA SER A 317 9.21 -25.48 -8.86
C SER A 317 9.03 -26.01 -10.26
N ASN A 318 10.09 -26.57 -10.85
CA ASN A 318 9.94 -27.39 -12.05
C ASN A 318 8.87 -28.47 -11.82
N LEU A 319 8.22 -28.91 -12.90
CA LEU A 319 7.21 -29.99 -12.89
C LEU A 319 7.68 -31.25 -12.13
N ASP A 320 8.98 -31.48 -12.01
CA ASP A 320 9.58 -32.63 -11.34
C ASP A 320 9.84 -32.46 -9.83
N GLY A 321 9.42 -31.34 -9.21
CA GLY A 321 9.53 -31.13 -7.77
C GLY A 321 10.97 -30.99 -7.23
N ARG A 322 11.98 -30.90 -8.10
CA ARG A 322 13.36 -30.59 -7.71
C ARG A 322 13.59 -29.08 -7.79
N PRO A 323 14.08 -28.43 -6.72
CA PRO A 323 14.46 -27.03 -6.79
C PRO A 323 15.62 -26.90 -7.80
N LEU A 324 15.45 -26.01 -8.79
CA LEU A 324 16.53 -25.65 -9.69
C LEU A 324 17.71 -25.12 -8.85
N PRO A 325 18.96 -25.50 -9.18
CA PRO A 325 20.13 -24.94 -8.50
C PRO A 325 20.12 -23.43 -8.69
N LEU A 326 19.95 -22.69 -7.60
CA LEU A 326 20.01 -21.23 -7.60
C LEU A 326 21.43 -20.82 -8.05
N PRO A 327 21.54 -19.87 -9.00
CA PRO A 327 22.82 -19.25 -9.34
C PRO A 327 23.60 -18.85 -8.08
N GLU A 328 24.92 -19.02 -8.07
CA GLU A 328 25.73 -18.79 -6.87
C GLU A 328 25.57 -17.35 -6.30
N SER A 329 25.27 -16.38 -7.16
CA SER A 329 24.92 -15.00 -6.78
C SER A 329 23.63 -14.93 -5.95
N GLN A 330 22.57 -15.64 -6.35
CA GLN A 330 21.32 -15.74 -5.60
C GLN A 330 21.49 -16.58 -4.33
N ALA A 331 22.31 -17.64 -4.38
CA ALA A 331 22.63 -18.45 -3.21
C ALA A 331 23.39 -17.64 -2.14
N ARG A 332 24.27 -16.70 -2.53
CA ARG A 332 24.92 -15.76 -1.60
C ARG A 332 23.95 -14.76 -1.00
N MET A 333 23.00 -14.23 -1.78
CA MET A 333 21.93 -13.36 -1.25
C MET A 333 21.04 -14.09 -0.24
N ALA A 334 20.68 -15.35 -0.51
CA ALA A 334 19.93 -16.18 0.44
C ALA A 334 20.74 -16.49 1.71
N ARG A 335 22.07 -16.64 1.60
CA ARG A 335 22.94 -16.93 2.75
C ARG A 335 23.09 -15.75 3.71
N ASN A 336 23.00 -14.51 3.20
CA ASN A 336 23.11 -13.26 3.97
C ASN A 336 21.77 -12.77 4.57
N GLN A 337 20.72 -13.60 4.60
CA GLN A 337 19.46 -13.24 5.25
C GLN A 337 19.65 -13.19 6.78
N SER A 338 19.21 -12.09 7.39
CA SER A 338 19.27 -11.88 8.83
C SER A 338 18.46 -12.94 9.61
N LEU A 339 18.81 -13.18 10.87
CA LEU A 339 18.14 -14.17 11.70
C LEU A 339 16.64 -13.88 11.88
N SER A 340 16.23 -12.62 11.98
CA SER A 340 14.82 -12.21 11.98
C SER A 340 14.10 -12.67 10.71
N HIS A 341 14.76 -12.53 9.56
CA HIS A 341 14.27 -13.00 8.27
C HIS A 341 14.14 -14.52 8.22
N ARG A 342 15.09 -15.26 8.82
CA ARG A 342 15.01 -16.73 8.93
C ARG A 342 13.84 -17.16 9.82
N ILE A 343 13.63 -16.52 10.97
CA ILE A 343 12.53 -16.84 11.89
C ILE A 343 11.17 -16.59 11.23
N ILE A 344 11.00 -15.44 10.56
CA ILE A 344 9.75 -15.11 9.86
C ILE A 344 9.48 -16.10 8.72
N ASN A 345 10.50 -16.42 7.93
CA ASN A 345 10.39 -17.44 6.88
C ASN A 345 9.98 -18.80 7.45
N VAL A 346 10.56 -19.23 8.57
CA VAL A 346 10.19 -20.50 9.22
C VAL A 346 8.76 -20.47 9.78
N MET A 347 8.30 -19.34 10.33
CA MET A 347 6.92 -19.20 10.82
C MET A 347 5.88 -19.20 9.69
N GLN A 348 6.20 -18.60 8.54
CA GLN A 348 5.28 -18.51 7.40
C GLN A 348 5.30 -19.76 6.51
N THR A 349 6.44 -20.46 6.42
CA THR A 349 6.55 -21.75 5.75
C THR A 349 6.01 -22.87 6.64
N THR A 350 4.70 -22.84 6.90
CA THR A 350 4.01 -24.08 7.31
C THR A 350 4.38 -25.17 6.29
N PRO A 351 4.80 -26.38 6.72
CA PRO A 351 5.27 -27.38 5.79
C PRO A 351 4.15 -27.71 4.80
N ARG A 352 4.24 -27.22 3.56
CA ARG A 352 3.29 -27.58 2.49
C ARG A 352 3.26 -29.09 2.25
N VAL A 353 4.28 -29.80 2.72
CA VAL A 353 4.37 -31.27 2.77
C VAL A 353 3.27 -31.90 3.65
N LEU A 354 2.78 -31.22 4.70
CA LEU A 354 1.66 -31.71 5.51
C LEU A 354 0.30 -31.44 4.86
N ILE A 355 0.18 -30.42 4.02
CA ILE A 355 -1.07 -30.08 3.32
C ILE A 355 -1.31 -31.00 2.11
N ARG A 356 -0.26 -31.59 1.53
CA ARG A 356 -0.39 -32.48 0.35
C ARG A 356 -0.64 -33.95 0.68
N LYS A 357 -0.61 -34.37 1.95
CA LYS A 357 -0.89 -35.78 2.34
C LYS A 357 -2.35 -36.08 2.64
N THR A 358 -3.25 -35.09 2.64
CA THR A 358 -4.67 -35.30 2.95
C THR A 358 -5.61 -35.20 1.74
N SER A 359 -5.16 -34.70 0.58
CA SER A 359 -6.01 -34.58 -0.62
C SER A 359 -6.01 -35.78 -1.57
N THR A 360 -5.15 -36.78 -1.35
CA THR A 360 -5.11 -38.02 -2.15
C THR A 360 -5.92 -39.17 -1.55
N TYR A 361 -6.55 -38.99 -0.39
CA TYR A 361 -7.34 -40.05 0.26
C TYR A 361 -8.81 -40.11 -0.18
N PHE A 362 -9.25 -39.18 -1.04
CA PHE A 362 -10.62 -39.13 -1.59
C PHE A 362 -10.63 -39.04 -3.12
N GLN A 363 -9.85 -39.88 -3.81
CA GLN A 363 -10.18 -40.21 -5.20
C GLN A 363 -11.08 -41.45 -5.18
N PRO A 364 -12.33 -41.38 -5.69
CA PRO A 364 -13.14 -42.57 -5.90
C PRO A 364 -12.38 -43.49 -6.86
N ALA A 365 -12.32 -44.78 -6.52
CA ALA A 365 -11.81 -45.78 -7.44
C ALA A 365 -12.74 -45.87 -8.65
N GLU A 366 -12.36 -45.26 -9.77
CA GLU A 366 -13.04 -45.46 -11.05
C GLU A 366 -12.57 -46.80 -11.64
N HIS A 367 -13.46 -47.80 -11.59
CA HIS A 367 -13.40 -48.95 -12.48
C HIS A 367 -14.13 -48.60 -13.80
N PRO A 368 -13.69 -49.15 -14.95
CA PRO A 368 -14.22 -48.78 -16.26
C PRO A 368 -15.45 -49.63 -16.58
N ILE A 369 -16.60 -48.99 -16.83
CA ILE A 369 -17.72 -49.63 -17.50
C ILE A 369 -18.31 -48.64 -18.49
N GLU A 370 -18.06 -48.90 -19.78
CA GLU A 370 -18.90 -48.43 -20.88
C GLU A 370 -20.32 -48.93 -20.66
N LEU A 371 -21.33 -48.04 -20.64
CA LEU A 371 -22.60 -48.37 -21.28
C LEU A 371 -23.38 -47.10 -21.66
N SER A 372 -23.58 -47.00 -22.96
CA SER A 372 -24.39 -46.06 -23.69
C SER A 372 -25.86 -46.00 -23.24
N LYS A 373 -26.47 -44.82 -23.44
CA LYS A 373 -27.90 -44.52 -23.51
C LYS A 373 -28.68 -44.62 -22.19
N LEU A 374 -29.09 -43.48 -21.64
CA LEU A 374 -30.43 -43.31 -21.08
C LEU A 374 -30.85 -41.83 -21.00
N LYS A 375 -32.10 -41.63 -21.40
CA LYS A 375 -32.83 -40.37 -21.58
C LYS A 375 -33.14 -39.65 -20.27
N HIS A 376 -33.30 -38.33 -20.39
CA HIS A 376 -34.07 -37.42 -19.53
C HIS A 376 -34.98 -38.04 -18.46
N VAL A 377 -34.71 -37.69 -17.20
CA VAL A 377 -35.75 -37.51 -16.16
C VAL A 377 -35.42 -36.23 -15.37
N ARG A 378 -36.35 -35.28 -15.42
CA ARG A 378 -36.46 -34.13 -14.51
C ARG A 378 -37.05 -34.61 -13.18
N THR A 379 -36.48 -34.18 -12.06
CA THR A 379 -37.22 -34.04 -10.79
C THR A 379 -36.83 -32.76 -10.06
N ARG A 380 -37.87 -32.14 -9.47
CA ARG A 380 -37.99 -30.82 -8.82
C ARG A 380 -37.74 -30.91 -7.30
N SER A 381 -37.58 -29.71 -6.69
CA SER A 381 -37.96 -29.33 -5.30
C SER A 381 -36.92 -29.66 -4.20
N ALA A 382 -36.57 -28.84 -3.19
CA ALA A 382 -37.14 -27.64 -2.54
C ALA A 382 -35.96 -26.89 -1.82
N LYS A 383 -35.84 -25.55 -1.70
CA LYS A 383 -36.62 -24.49 -0.99
C LYS A 383 -36.01 -24.10 0.38
N PHE A 384 -36.05 -22.79 0.67
CA PHE A 384 -35.73 -21.99 1.88
C PHE A 384 -34.32 -21.38 2.00
N ASP A 385 -34.14 -20.08 2.26
CA ASP A 385 -34.97 -18.87 2.07
C ASP A 385 -34.04 -17.63 2.17
N ASN A 386 -34.41 -16.60 1.40
CA ASN A 386 -33.90 -15.23 1.44
C ASN A 386 -34.74 -14.38 2.40
N ILE A 387 -34.15 -13.35 3.02
CA ILE A 387 -34.90 -12.15 3.47
C ILE A 387 -34.18 -10.88 2.99
N ASN A 388 -34.74 -10.32 1.91
CA ASN A 388 -35.02 -8.93 1.53
C ASN A 388 -34.15 -7.76 2.03
N SER A 389 -33.72 -6.92 1.07
CA SER A 389 -34.44 -5.66 0.78
C SER A 389 -33.98 -5.03 -0.56
N ASP A 390 -34.87 -5.06 -1.56
CA ASP A 390 -34.82 -4.23 -2.78
C ASP A 390 -35.78 -3.05 -2.64
N ILE A 391 -35.40 -1.87 -3.15
CA ILE A 391 -36.34 -0.87 -3.68
C ILE A 391 -35.78 -0.26 -4.98
N CYS A 392 -36.44 -0.63 -6.08
CA CYS A 392 -36.88 0.17 -7.24
C CYS A 392 -35.85 0.74 -8.23
N PHE A 393 -35.87 0.20 -9.46
CA PHE A 393 -36.05 0.99 -10.70
C PHE A 393 -36.58 0.09 -11.83
N GLN A 394 -37.81 0.33 -12.27
CA GLN A 394 -38.33 -0.07 -13.57
C GLN A 394 -38.81 1.20 -14.29
N ASN A 395 -38.38 1.39 -15.54
CA ASN A 395 -39.18 1.84 -16.69
C ASN A 395 -38.28 2.47 -17.77
N LEU A 396 -38.09 1.75 -18.89
CA LEU A 396 -38.54 2.12 -20.24
C LEU A 396 -37.73 1.38 -21.31
N GLU A 397 -38.40 0.42 -21.93
CA GLU A 397 -38.08 -0.15 -23.24
C GLU A 397 -38.31 0.85 -24.38
N ASN A 398 -37.71 0.51 -25.54
CA ASN A 398 -38.04 0.92 -26.90
C ASN A 398 -37.59 2.31 -27.37
N ASN A 399 -36.56 2.35 -28.22
CA ASN A 399 -36.78 2.63 -29.64
C ASN A 399 -35.58 2.31 -30.55
N ARG A 400 -35.95 1.85 -31.75
CA ARG A 400 -35.11 1.37 -32.86
C ARG A 400 -34.43 2.51 -33.63
N HIS A 401 -33.32 2.14 -34.30
CA HIS A 401 -32.76 2.67 -35.55
C HIS A 401 -33.29 4.00 -36.11
N LYS A 402 -32.40 4.99 -36.25
CA LYS A 402 -32.37 5.92 -37.40
C LYS A 402 -30.94 6.40 -37.68
N ARG A 403 -30.49 6.23 -38.93
CA ARG A 403 -29.39 6.97 -39.57
C ARG A 403 -29.87 8.40 -39.90
N ALA A 404 -29.04 9.39 -39.62
CA ALA A 404 -28.96 10.71 -40.30
C ALA A 404 -27.62 11.33 -39.86
N ALA A 405 -26.65 11.46 -40.75
CA ALA A 405 -26.43 12.59 -41.66
C ALA A 405 -25.67 13.77 -41.01
N SER A 406 -24.65 14.19 -41.74
CA SER A 406 -23.69 15.27 -41.54
C SER A 406 -24.18 16.54 -40.87
N THR A 407 -23.33 17.13 -40.05
CA THR A 407 -23.24 18.59 -39.91
C THR A 407 -21.79 19.03 -39.66
N ASN A 408 -21.32 19.90 -40.56
CA ASN A 408 -20.13 20.73 -40.46
C ASN A 408 -20.11 21.49 -39.12
N VAL A 409 -18.95 21.51 -38.45
CA VAL A 409 -18.58 22.58 -37.53
C VAL A 409 -17.18 23.05 -37.91
N LYS A 410 -17.16 24.08 -38.76
CA LYS A 410 -16.08 25.05 -38.84
C LYS A 410 -16.16 25.95 -37.60
N ASP A 411 -15.02 26.52 -37.25
CA ASP A 411 -14.82 27.64 -36.31
C ASP A 411 -14.74 27.31 -34.82
N ILE A 412 -13.53 26.96 -34.37
CA ILE A 412 -13.06 27.45 -33.06
C ILE A 412 -11.73 28.19 -33.25
N LYS A 413 -11.78 29.44 -32.81
CA LYS A 413 -10.81 30.51 -32.96
C LYS A 413 -9.48 30.21 -32.25
N LYS A 414 -8.42 30.49 -33.00
CA LYS A 414 -7.04 30.71 -32.57
C LYS A 414 -7.02 31.89 -31.58
N ILE A 415 -6.71 31.65 -30.30
CA ILE A 415 -6.38 32.69 -29.33
C ILE A 415 -4.89 32.57 -29.02
N THR A 416 -4.16 33.59 -29.48
CA THR A 416 -2.76 33.88 -29.19
C THR A 416 -2.72 34.86 -28.01
N LEU A 417 -2.13 34.47 -26.88
CA LEU A 417 -1.74 35.28 -25.72
C LEU A 417 -1.00 34.32 -24.78
N GLY A 418 0.13 34.58 -24.15
CA GLY A 418 1.02 35.72 -24.03
C GLY A 418 2.10 35.26 -23.05
N LYS A 419 3.37 35.54 -23.35
CA LYS A 419 4.51 35.34 -22.46
C LYS A 419 4.30 36.14 -21.19
N GLU A 420 4.40 35.54 -20.01
CA GLU A 420 5.03 36.16 -18.83
C GLU A 420 5.22 35.19 -17.64
N ASN A 421 6.22 35.54 -16.84
CA ASN A 421 6.93 34.75 -15.85
C ASN A 421 6.07 34.29 -14.67
N SER A 422 6.13 33.01 -14.34
CA SER A 422 5.92 32.54 -12.96
C SER A 422 6.79 31.32 -12.67
N GLY A 423 7.58 31.43 -11.59
CA GLY A 423 8.45 30.38 -11.09
C GLY A 423 7.64 29.19 -10.60
N LEU A 424 7.45 28.22 -11.49
CA LEU A 424 6.97 26.89 -11.16
C LEU A 424 8.18 25.98 -11.05
N ILE A 425 8.36 25.43 -9.84
CA ILE A 425 9.26 24.29 -9.59
C ILE A 425 8.92 23.21 -10.63
N PRO A 426 9.88 22.74 -11.44
CA PRO A 426 9.59 21.78 -12.49
C PRO A 426 9.12 20.49 -11.80
N ARG A 427 7.87 20.11 -12.06
CA ARG A 427 7.44 18.74 -11.79
C ARG A 427 8.28 17.87 -12.70
N HIS A 428 9.10 17.01 -12.11
CA HIS A 428 9.80 15.94 -12.80
C HIS A 428 8.74 15.04 -13.45
N SER A 429 8.42 15.32 -14.71
CA SER A 429 7.68 14.46 -15.61
C SER A 429 8.67 13.42 -16.15
N SER A 430 8.95 12.38 -15.36
CA SER A 430 9.81 11.27 -15.77
C SER A 430 9.19 10.38 -16.85
N ASP A 431 7.90 10.56 -17.17
CA ASP A 431 7.16 9.71 -18.12
C ASP A 431 7.33 10.04 -19.61
N MET A 432 8.03 11.10 -19.98
CA MET A 432 8.30 11.43 -21.40
C MET A 432 9.68 10.96 -21.88
N SER A 433 10.45 10.23 -21.07
CA SER A 433 11.81 9.82 -21.43
C SER A 433 11.86 8.84 -22.60
N PHE A 434 10.77 8.11 -22.88
CA PHE A 434 10.69 7.16 -23.99
C PHE A 434 10.73 7.82 -25.36
N ALA A 435 10.20 9.05 -25.49
CA ALA A 435 10.20 9.79 -26.76
C ALA A 435 11.60 10.15 -27.26
N ASN A 436 12.61 10.13 -26.37
CA ASN A 436 13.98 10.50 -26.68
C ASN A 436 14.97 9.33 -26.62
N LYS A 437 14.51 8.07 -26.46
CA LYS A 437 15.42 6.90 -26.46
C LYS A 437 15.92 6.64 -27.88
N THR A 438 17.23 6.49 -28.04
CA THR A 438 17.87 6.10 -29.31
C THR A 438 17.87 4.58 -29.48
N CYS A 439 17.85 4.13 -30.74
CA CYS A 439 17.82 2.74 -31.18
C CYS A 439 18.99 1.95 -30.59
N VAL A 440 18.73 0.80 -29.96
CA VAL A 440 19.80 -0.02 -29.37
C VAL A 440 20.73 -0.66 -30.41
N MET A 441 20.33 -0.73 -31.68
CA MET A 441 21.16 -1.32 -32.75
C MET A 441 22.07 -0.31 -33.43
N CYS A 442 21.59 0.90 -33.76
CA CYS A 442 22.44 1.91 -34.40
C CYS A 442 22.92 3.00 -33.45
N CYS A 443 22.32 3.15 -32.27
CA CYS A 443 22.59 4.21 -31.29
C CYS A 443 22.43 5.65 -31.82
N GLU A 444 21.89 5.82 -33.03
CA GLU A 444 21.80 7.11 -33.72
C GLU A 444 20.34 7.58 -33.86
N ASN A 445 19.48 6.75 -34.44
CA ASN A 445 18.09 7.10 -34.73
C ASN A 445 17.19 6.85 -33.52
N LEU A 446 16.06 7.58 -33.43
CA LEU A 446 15.07 7.37 -32.36
C LEU A 446 14.38 6.00 -32.45
N CYS A 447 13.99 5.46 -31.30
CA CYS A 447 13.21 4.24 -31.19
C CYS A 447 11.78 4.45 -31.69
N ASN A 448 11.58 4.36 -33.00
CA ASN A 448 10.30 4.60 -33.67
C ASN A 448 9.72 3.36 -34.33
N ALA A 449 10.08 2.15 -33.88
CA ALA A 449 9.53 0.91 -34.41
C ALA A 449 9.19 -0.14 -33.36
N VAL A 450 8.18 -0.95 -33.68
CA VAL A 450 7.68 -2.08 -32.87
C VAL A 450 7.61 -3.33 -33.74
N LEU A 451 8.17 -4.43 -33.23
CA LEU A 451 8.10 -5.75 -33.85
C LEU A 451 6.82 -6.45 -33.38
N MET A 452 5.93 -6.75 -34.31
CA MET A 452 4.64 -7.37 -34.01
C MET A 452 4.78 -8.85 -33.63
N ASP A 453 3.71 -9.41 -33.06
CA ASP A 453 3.60 -10.72 -32.38
C ASP A 453 4.35 -10.82 -31.04
N CYS A 454 5.48 -10.13 -30.90
CA CYS A 454 6.22 -10.08 -29.63
C CYS A 454 6.15 -8.73 -28.91
N GLY A 455 5.73 -7.65 -29.56
CA GLY A 455 5.58 -6.32 -28.96
C GLY A 455 6.88 -5.59 -28.61
N HIS A 456 8.06 -6.18 -28.90
CA HIS A 456 9.34 -5.57 -28.56
C HIS A 456 9.64 -4.35 -29.43
N GLY A 457 9.98 -3.24 -28.76
CA GLY A 457 10.44 -1.99 -29.37
C GLY A 457 11.94 -1.76 -29.19
N GLY A 458 12.33 -0.49 -28.98
CA GLY A 458 13.73 -0.13 -28.73
C GLY A 458 14.63 -0.04 -29.97
N LEU A 459 14.03 -0.12 -31.16
CA LEU A 459 14.72 -0.02 -32.44
C LEU A 459 14.16 1.13 -33.27
N CYS A 460 14.99 1.70 -34.14
CA CYS A 460 14.49 2.53 -35.22
C CYS A 460 13.90 1.65 -36.33
N TYR A 461 13.05 2.26 -37.15
CA TYR A 461 12.34 1.58 -38.24
C TYR A 461 13.29 0.93 -39.25
N GLU A 462 14.36 1.62 -39.62
CA GLU A 462 15.34 1.08 -40.58
C GLU A 462 16.08 -0.15 -40.05
N CYS A 463 16.53 -0.10 -38.79
CA CYS A 463 17.19 -1.24 -38.14
C CYS A 463 16.22 -2.42 -37.98
N SER A 464 14.95 -2.15 -37.68
CA SER A 464 13.90 -3.17 -37.58
C SER A 464 13.63 -3.85 -38.92
N LEU A 465 13.58 -3.08 -40.02
CA LEU A 465 13.43 -3.64 -41.36
C LEU A 465 14.64 -4.47 -41.79
N LYS A 466 15.86 -4.07 -41.43
CA LYS A 466 17.08 -4.85 -41.70
C LYS A 466 17.06 -6.17 -40.92
N LEU A 467 16.72 -6.13 -39.64
CA LEU A 467 16.60 -7.33 -38.80
C LEU A 467 15.57 -8.30 -39.36
N TRP A 468 14.41 -7.76 -39.72
CA TRP A 468 13.32 -8.53 -40.30
C TRP A 468 13.70 -9.17 -41.64
N LYS A 469 14.31 -8.42 -42.57
CA LYS A 469 14.75 -8.95 -43.88
C LYS A 469 15.86 -9.99 -43.78
N ASN A 470 16.79 -9.82 -42.83
CA ASN A 470 17.98 -10.67 -42.75
C ASN A 470 17.77 -11.92 -41.89
N GLN A 471 17.10 -11.77 -40.75
CA GLN A 471 16.97 -12.84 -39.76
C GLN A 471 15.52 -13.31 -39.58
N GLY A 472 14.53 -12.45 -39.81
CA GLY A 472 13.12 -12.76 -39.57
C GLY A 472 12.74 -12.98 -38.10
N ILE A 473 13.67 -12.83 -37.15
CA ILE A 473 13.46 -13.08 -35.72
C ILE A 473 13.83 -11.87 -34.86
N CYS A 474 13.12 -11.68 -33.75
CA CYS A 474 13.34 -10.60 -32.80
C CYS A 474 14.65 -10.81 -32.02
N HIS A 475 15.53 -9.80 -31.99
CA HIS A 475 16.81 -9.89 -31.26
C HIS A 475 16.66 -9.98 -29.73
N MET A 476 15.51 -9.58 -29.17
CA MET A 476 15.24 -9.63 -27.73
C MET A 476 14.69 -10.98 -27.28
N CYS A 477 13.61 -11.45 -27.92
CA CYS A 477 12.90 -12.67 -27.50
C CYS A 477 13.05 -13.87 -28.45
N ARG A 478 13.66 -13.67 -29.64
CA ARG A 478 13.84 -14.68 -30.69
C ARG A 478 12.55 -15.22 -31.34
N ASN A 479 11.39 -14.61 -31.08
CA ASN A 479 10.16 -14.91 -31.81
C ASN A 479 10.26 -14.39 -33.25
N GLU A 480 9.58 -15.06 -34.18
CA GLU A 480 9.44 -14.62 -35.57
C GLU A 480 8.73 -13.26 -35.63
N ILE A 481 9.16 -12.43 -36.58
CA ILE A 481 8.61 -11.10 -36.83
C ILE A 481 7.72 -11.19 -38.07
N ASN A 482 6.40 -11.15 -37.92
CA ASN A 482 5.51 -11.14 -39.10
C ASN A 482 5.30 -9.72 -39.66
N GLN A 483 5.44 -8.70 -38.80
CA GLN A 483 5.14 -7.31 -39.15
C GLN A 483 6.03 -6.33 -38.37
N VAL A 484 6.42 -5.23 -39.02
CA VAL A 484 7.13 -4.10 -38.40
C VAL A 484 6.23 -2.87 -38.49
N LEU A 485 5.96 -2.23 -37.36
CA LEU A 485 5.23 -0.97 -37.27
C LEU A 485 6.19 0.20 -37.07
N GLN A 486 5.97 1.31 -37.77
CA GLN A 486 6.58 2.60 -37.45
C GLN A 486 5.62 3.43 -36.59
N ILE A 487 6.11 3.97 -35.47
CA ILE A 487 5.29 4.72 -34.51
C ILE A 487 5.83 6.14 -34.29
N GLU A 488 4.92 7.07 -34.04
CA GLU A 488 5.20 8.44 -33.59
C GLU A 488 4.57 8.64 -32.20
N ILE A 489 5.36 9.10 -31.24
CA ILE A 489 4.91 9.33 -29.87
C ILE A 489 4.39 10.76 -29.76
N GLU A 490 3.07 10.93 -29.71
CA GLU A 490 2.45 12.22 -29.42
C GLU A 490 2.37 12.46 -27.88
N PRO A 491 2.47 13.72 -27.41
CA PRO A 491 2.45 14.04 -25.97
C PRO A 491 1.11 13.73 -25.29
N SER A 492 0.08 13.38 -26.05
CA SER A 492 -1.27 13.02 -25.61
C SER A 492 -1.40 11.58 -25.06
N LYS A 493 -0.29 10.83 -24.95
CA LYS A 493 -0.23 9.41 -24.52
C LYS A 493 -0.89 8.41 -25.48
N VAL A 494 -1.18 8.80 -26.72
CA VAL A 494 -1.68 7.89 -27.75
C VAL A 494 -0.56 7.63 -28.75
N LEU A 495 -0.20 6.37 -28.98
CA LEU A 495 0.77 5.99 -30.01
C LEU A 495 0.12 6.08 -31.40
N LYS A 496 0.69 6.92 -32.27
CA LYS A 496 0.24 7.04 -33.66
C LYS A 496 1.08 6.12 -34.55
N VAL A 497 0.42 5.16 -35.20
CA VAL A 497 1.08 4.30 -36.19
C VAL A 497 1.23 5.07 -37.50
N LEU A 498 2.47 5.29 -37.95
CA LEU A 498 2.78 5.99 -39.19
C LEU A 498 2.81 5.07 -40.40
N SER A 499 3.36 3.86 -40.25
CA SER A 499 3.46 2.90 -41.34
C SER A 499 3.47 1.46 -40.83
N THR A 500 3.01 0.55 -41.70
CA THR A 500 2.94 -0.90 -41.46
C THR A 500 3.63 -1.62 -42.60
N THR A 501 4.64 -2.45 -42.30
CA THR A 501 5.27 -3.34 -43.29
C THR A 501 5.05 -4.80 -42.90
N ARG A 502 4.53 -5.61 -43.84
CA ARG A 502 4.23 -7.04 -43.68
C ARG A 502 4.90 -7.86 -44.79
N ALA A 503 5.23 -9.12 -44.48
CA ALA A 503 5.71 -10.06 -45.49
C ALA A 503 4.53 -10.49 -46.34
N VAL A 504 4.72 -10.47 -47.65
CA VAL A 504 3.81 -11.12 -48.59
C VAL A 504 4.52 -12.39 -49.03
N TYR A 505 4.05 -13.53 -48.54
CA TYR A 505 4.47 -14.83 -49.06
C TYR A 505 3.61 -15.10 -50.30
N GLU A 506 4.24 -15.19 -51.47
CA GLU A 506 3.56 -15.74 -52.64
C GLU A 506 3.38 -17.24 -52.37
N GLU A 507 2.13 -17.66 -52.10
CA GLU A 507 1.78 -19.07 -52.10
C GLU A 507 2.08 -19.62 -53.50
N SER A 508 3.18 -20.36 -53.64
CA SER A 508 3.48 -21.06 -54.87
C SER A 508 2.48 -22.21 -55.01
N ASP A 509 1.45 -22.03 -55.84
CA ASP A 509 0.39 -22.99 -56.21
C ASP A 509 0.89 -24.28 -56.93
N ASN A 510 2.01 -24.86 -56.49
CA ASN A 510 2.53 -26.12 -56.99
C ASN A 510 2.29 -27.25 -55.97
N GLU A 511 1.01 -27.56 -55.68
CA GLU A 511 0.66 -28.89 -55.18
C GLU A 511 0.61 -29.88 -56.37
N PRO A 512 1.49 -30.90 -56.43
CA PRO A 512 1.40 -31.92 -57.46
C PRO A 512 0.14 -32.77 -57.24
N ASN A 513 -0.77 -32.75 -58.22
CA ASN A 513 -1.92 -33.67 -58.32
C ASN A 513 -1.45 -35.14 -58.24
N ILE A 514 -1.58 -35.77 -57.07
CA ILE A 514 -1.44 -37.21 -56.90
C ILE A 514 -2.74 -37.86 -57.38
N THR A 515 -2.79 -38.27 -58.64
CA THR A 515 -3.85 -39.12 -59.19
C THR A 515 -3.78 -40.51 -58.54
N GLN A 516 -4.79 -40.85 -57.73
CA GLN A 516 -5.07 -42.22 -57.30
C GLN A 516 -5.60 -43.04 -58.47
N ASN A 517 -4.79 -43.96 -59.00
CA ASN A 517 -5.25 -45.02 -59.90
C ASN A 517 -5.84 -46.16 -59.05
N ASN A 518 -7.16 -46.35 -59.14
CA ASN A 518 -7.83 -47.59 -58.77
C ASN A 518 -7.95 -48.46 -60.02
N ASN A 519 -7.28 -49.60 -60.03
CA ASN A 519 -7.61 -50.80 -60.80
C ASN A 519 -7.31 -52.02 -59.93
#